data_AF-A0A9W8H2K7-F1
#
_entry.id   AF-A0A9W8H2K7-F1
#
_cell.length_a   1.000
_cell.length_b   1.000
_cell.length_c   1.000
_cell.angle_alpha   90.00
_cell.angle_beta   90.00
_cell.angle_gamma   90.00
#
_symmetry.space_group_name_H-M   'P 1'
#
loop_
_entity.id
_entity.type
_entity.pdbx_description
1 polymer ?
#
loop_
_entity_poly.entity_id
_entity_poly.type
_entity_poly.pdbx_seq_one_letter_code
_entity_poly.pdbx_strand_id
1 'polypeptide(L)'
;MDMDDELVTSFGKHIRFLLSNLYMLTDMTPLTNGCARLMECLNLVPVCKLACIDYNIAKDTSLVLRLARFNAPTLQAINIRSSRVLNISGLIRDPDGGKYMEYPYVRSLTMQLGSVSVASPRPTFKGAVPFPGLRCLVLNSDYPFGDDVLFRGNATILEYLRLCLTAKIVTFLTKCNTFMPTSHPKLYYVNIHLSHSYLRDDLVKATSCMRFGCGIAPGASVRRIAGHELMDKVIWQNISLLGKSGSIQYLLIPNTNISFWDVVTLIRSLQLLSDLHTGHPTIVVGPQGVKAERLPDYVRATYAPMGKRFRCWHISNREYTKWSATSVLLLALICPNFSHVAMKSAHRKAFTEVMEWQLAMLEFEAYARHLRYQLYGNTKRIK
;
A
#
# COMPACT_ATOMS: atom_id res chain seq x y z
N MET A 1 12.64 5.06 -8.27
CA MET A 1 12.13 6.20 -7.50
C MET A 1 10.76 5.78 -7.04
N ASP A 2 10.60 5.50 -5.76
CA ASP A 2 9.36 4.93 -5.20
C ASP A 2 8.30 6.02 -5.12
N MET A 3 7.27 5.92 -5.97
CA MET A 3 6.10 6.82 -5.98
C MET A 3 5.42 6.96 -4.60
N ASP A 4 5.61 5.97 -3.71
CA ASP A 4 5.06 6.00 -2.35
C ASP A 4 5.70 7.09 -1.46
N ASP A 5 6.93 7.54 -1.76
CA ASP A 5 7.62 8.56 -0.96
C ASP A 5 7.37 10.00 -1.44
N GLU A 6 7.12 10.25 -2.73
CA GLU A 6 6.91 11.60 -3.30
C GLU A 6 5.54 12.20 -2.97
N LEU A 7 4.48 11.39 -2.97
CA LEU A 7 3.13 11.85 -2.61
C LEU A 7 3.01 12.20 -1.11
N VAL A 8 3.84 11.59 -0.27
CA VAL A 8 3.91 11.85 1.18
C VAL A 8 4.83 13.03 1.51
N THR A 9 5.82 13.34 0.68
CA THR A 9 6.77 14.44 0.93
C THR A 9 6.29 15.82 0.48
N SER A 10 5.29 15.91 -0.41
CA SER A 10 4.82 17.19 -0.94
C SER A 10 3.98 18.05 0.03
N PHE A 11 3.60 17.56 1.22
CA PHE A 11 2.69 18.26 2.15
C PHE A 11 3.32 18.72 3.48
N GLY A 12 4.60 18.42 3.75
CA GLY A 12 5.22 18.67 5.06
C GLY A 12 6.46 19.56 5.00
N LYS A 13 6.30 20.88 4.78
CA LYS A 13 7.42 21.84 4.80
C LYS A 13 7.56 22.70 6.06
N HIS A 14 6.83 22.44 7.14
CA HIS A 14 7.07 23.12 8.41
C HIS A 14 7.12 22.11 9.58
N ILE A 15 8.14 22.24 10.43
CA ILE A 15 8.48 21.43 11.62
C ILE A 15 9.25 20.11 11.37
N ARG A 16 10.12 20.02 10.37
CA ARG A 16 11.37 19.24 10.55
C ARG A 16 12.45 20.05 11.24
N PHE A 17 12.51 21.34 10.91
CA PHE A 17 13.57 22.27 11.29
C PHE A 17 13.66 22.53 12.81
N LEU A 18 12.55 22.65 13.54
CA LEU A 18 12.60 22.97 14.97
C LEU A 18 13.07 21.79 15.83
N LEU A 19 12.57 20.58 15.58
CA LEU A 19 12.95 19.40 16.37
C LEU A 19 14.35 18.88 16.01
N SER A 20 14.78 18.99 14.75
CA SER A 20 16.15 18.60 14.36
C SER A 20 17.22 19.61 14.80
N ASN A 21 16.91 20.92 14.85
CA ASN A 21 17.88 21.93 15.30
C ASN A 21 17.99 22.03 16.83
N LEU A 22 16.97 21.60 17.58
CA LEU A 22 17.08 21.45 19.03
C LEU A 22 18.08 20.35 19.44
N TYR A 23 18.32 19.36 18.58
CA TYR A 23 19.39 18.37 18.75
C TYR A 23 20.80 18.95 18.52
N MET A 24 20.92 20.05 17.76
CA MET A 24 22.20 20.69 17.44
C MET A 24 22.56 21.82 18.42
N LEU A 25 21.61 22.30 19.24
CA LEU A 25 21.80 23.41 20.17
C LEU A 25 22.06 23.00 21.62
N THR A 26 22.09 21.69 21.92
CA THR A 26 22.41 21.20 23.27
C THR A 26 23.55 20.20 23.20
N ASP A 27 24.75 20.65 23.60
CA ASP A 27 25.87 19.77 23.86
C ASP A 27 25.48 18.68 24.89
N MET A 28 25.57 17.43 24.44
CA MET A 28 25.89 16.23 25.23
C MET A 28 25.26 16.12 26.63
N THR A 29 23.93 16.20 26.73
CA THR A 29 23.17 15.54 27.80
C THR A 29 21.86 14.94 27.26
N PRO A 30 21.43 13.73 27.69
CA PRO A 30 20.20 13.11 27.20
C PRO A 30 18.99 13.99 27.57
N LEU A 31 18.18 14.37 26.57
CA LEU A 31 16.94 15.12 26.75
C LEU A 31 15.91 14.34 27.59
N THR A 32 16.02 14.45 28.91
CA THR A 32 14.86 14.45 29.82
C THR A 32 14.48 15.89 30.19
N ASN A 33 15.46 16.80 30.26
CA ASN A 33 15.24 18.21 30.64
C ASN A 33 14.92 19.16 29.48
N GLY A 34 15.34 18.87 28.24
CA GLY A 34 15.10 19.77 27.10
C GLY A 34 13.64 19.86 26.67
N CYS A 35 12.84 18.83 26.94
CA CYS A 35 11.41 18.83 26.67
C CYS A 35 10.60 19.72 27.64
N ALA A 36 11.02 19.79 28.91
CA ALA A 36 10.40 20.66 29.90
C ALA A 36 10.61 22.15 29.51
N ARG A 37 11.83 22.51 29.08
CA ARG A 37 12.14 23.84 28.55
C ARG A 37 11.39 24.16 27.25
N LEU A 38 11.23 23.18 26.36
CA LEU A 38 10.43 23.35 25.15
C LEU A 38 8.96 23.63 25.51
N MET A 39 8.41 22.93 26.50
CA MET A 39 7.06 23.20 27.00
C MET A 39 6.93 24.52 27.77
N GLU A 40 7.96 24.97 28.49
CA GLU A 40 8.01 26.33 29.07
C GLU A 40 8.04 27.39 27.96
N CYS A 41 8.87 27.22 26.93
CA CYS A 41 8.88 28.10 25.75
C CYS A 41 7.54 28.06 24.99
N LEU A 42 6.88 26.90 24.92
CA LEU A 42 5.54 26.74 24.34
C LEU A 42 4.42 27.28 25.26
N ASN A 43 4.64 27.39 26.57
CA ASN A 43 3.71 28.08 27.48
C ASN A 43 3.90 29.61 27.42
N LEU A 44 5.10 30.08 27.03
CA LEU A 44 5.46 31.51 27.01
C LEU A 44 5.21 32.19 25.65
N VAL A 45 5.16 31.44 24.57
CA VAL A 45 4.73 31.94 23.26
C VAL A 45 3.32 31.41 23.04
N PRO A 46 2.31 32.23 22.66
CA PRO A 46 1.03 31.72 22.16
C PRO A 46 1.35 30.93 20.90
N VAL A 47 1.61 29.63 21.08
CA VAL A 47 2.24 28.81 20.05
C VAL A 47 1.33 28.82 18.85
N CYS A 48 1.91 29.37 17.80
CA CYS A 48 1.42 29.43 16.44
C CYS A 48 0.52 28.23 16.13
N LYS A 49 -0.66 28.51 15.56
CA LYS A 49 -1.60 27.53 15.01
C LYS A 49 -0.87 26.41 14.25
N LEU A 50 -0.49 25.32 14.92
CA LEU A 50 0.28 24.27 14.28
C LEU A 50 -0.63 23.50 13.34
N ALA A 51 -0.20 23.38 12.08
CA ALA A 51 -0.93 22.63 11.05
C ALA A 51 -0.43 21.18 10.92
N CYS A 52 0.78 20.86 11.36
CA CYS A 52 1.38 19.53 11.18
C CYS A 52 2.24 19.12 12.37
N ILE A 53 2.17 17.84 12.75
CA ILE A 53 3.10 17.20 13.68
C ILE A 53 3.72 16.00 12.97
N ASP A 54 5.05 15.96 12.86
CA ASP A 54 5.83 14.82 12.39
C ASP A 54 6.79 14.39 13.51
N TYR A 55 6.50 13.25 14.13
CA TYR A 55 7.23 12.76 15.29
C TYR A 55 7.83 11.37 15.05
N ASN A 56 9.13 11.23 15.32
CA ASN A 56 9.88 10.00 15.11
C ASN A 56 10.92 9.79 16.24
N ILE A 57 10.50 9.39 17.45
CA ILE A 57 11.42 9.14 18.57
C ILE A 57 10.94 7.97 19.45
N ALA A 58 11.91 7.28 20.06
CA ALA A 58 11.76 6.01 20.74
C ALA A 58 11.45 6.04 22.25
N LYS A 59 11.34 7.19 22.94
CA LYS A 59 11.38 7.20 24.43
C LYS A 59 10.17 7.79 25.16
N ASP A 60 9.67 8.98 24.81
CA ASP A 60 8.52 9.59 25.51
C ASP A 60 7.57 10.27 24.51
N THR A 61 6.28 9.95 24.59
CA THR A 61 5.25 10.53 23.72
C THR A 61 4.27 11.44 24.43
N SER A 62 4.37 11.56 25.75
CA SER A 62 3.48 12.40 26.55
C SER A 62 3.45 13.85 26.04
N LEU A 63 4.63 14.38 25.69
CA LEU A 63 4.81 15.75 25.21
C LEU A 63 4.19 15.97 23.83
N VAL A 64 4.39 15.04 22.90
CA VAL A 64 3.84 15.12 21.54
C VAL A 64 2.33 15.01 21.59
N LEU A 65 1.80 14.12 22.42
CA LEU A 65 0.36 13.98 22.63
C LEU A 65 -0.22 15.26 23.27
N ARG A 66 0.49 15.86 24.24
CA ARG A 66 0.09 17.15 24.81
C ARG A 66 0.12 18.28 23.78
N LEU A 67 1.16 18.35 22.94
CA LEU A 67 1.28 19.32 21.86
C LEU A 67 0.17 19.13 20.82
N ALA A 68 -0.13 17.88 20.46
CA ALA A 68 -1.20 17.54 19.54
C ALA A 68 -2.55 18.01 20.09
N ARG A 69 -2.84 17.72 21.35
CA ARG A 69 -4.07 18.14 22.02
C ARG A 69 -4.20 19.66 22.09
N PHE A 70 -3.12 20.36 22.46
CA PHE A 70 -3.10 21.81 22.53
C PHE A 70 -3.38 22.46 21.16
N ASN A 71 -2.92 21.84 20.08
CA ASN A 71 -3.12 22.33 18.70
C ASN A 71 -4.27 21.63 17.96
N ALA A 72 -5.13 20.88 18.66
CA ALA A 72 -6.21 20.13 18.02
C ALA A 72 -7.11 20.99 17.10
N PRO A 73 -7.45 22.26 17.45
CA PRO A 73 -8.25 23.13 16.60
C PRO A 73 -7.56 23.62 15.32
N THR A 74 -6.27 23.36 15.11
CA THR A 74 -5.52 23.88 13.94
C THR A 74 -4.79 22.79 13.16
N LEU A 75 -4.57 21.62 13.76
CA LEU A 75 -3.85 20.52 13.14
C LEU A 75 -4.58 20.00 11.90
N GLN A 76 -3.79 19.78 10.85
CA GLN A 76 -4.22 19.22 9.57
C GLN A 76 -3.57 17.86 9.29
N ALA A 77 -2.38 17.61 9.85
CA ALA A 77 -1.67 16.34 9.69
C ALA A 77 -0.98 15.90 10.99
N ILE A 78 -1.04 14.60 11.27
CA ILE A 78 -0.36 13.96 12.40
C ILE A 78 0.36 12.72 11.88
N ASN A 79 1.68 12.70 11.96
CA ASN A 79 2.52 11.55 11.65
C ASN A 79 3.30 11.15 12.91
N ILE A 80 3.02 9.96 13.44
CA ILE A 80 3.64 9.45 14.66
C ILE A 80 4.34 8.13 14.32
N ARG A 81 5.66 8.10 14.50
CA ARG A 81 6.51 6.93 14.34
C ARG A 81 7.22 6.65 15.67
N SER A 82 7.03 5.44 16.18
CA SER A 82 7.64 4.97 17.42
C SER A 82 7.88 3.48 17.33
N SER A 83 9.06 3.04 17.77
CA SER A 83 9.38 1.62 17.94
C SER A 83 8.75 1.01 19.20
N ARG A 84 8.21 1.84 20.11
CA ARG A 84 7.53 1.41 21.33
C ARG A 84 6.01 1.43 21.16
N VAL A 85 5.33 0.61 21.94
CA VAL A 85 3.88 0.72 22.13
C VAL A 85 3.61 2.06 22.78
N LEU A 86 2.95 2.95 22.04
CA LEU A 86 2.57 4.25 22.55
C LEU A 86 1.27 4.17 23.31
N ASN A 87 1.15 4.99 24.35
CA ASN A 87 -0.15 5.30 24.93
C ASN A 87 -0.94 6.24 23.99
N ILE A 88 -1.26 5.75 22.79
CA ILE A 88 -1.98 6.52 21.77
C ILE A 88 -3.40 6.89 22.22
N SER A 89 -3.89 6.31 23.31
CA SER A 89 -5.11 6.75 23.99
C SER A 89 -5.06 8.24 24.35
N GLY A 90 -3.88 8.76 24.71
CA GLY A 90 -3.69 10.17 25.03
C GLY A 90 -3.81 11.11 23.82
N LEU A 91 -3.97 10.58 22.60
CA LEU A 91 -4.38 11.35 21.44
C LEU A 91 -5.91 11.59 21.45
N ILE A 92 -6.69 10.63 21.93
CA ILE A 92 -8.16 10.63 21.86
C ILE A 92 -8.79 11.09 23.17
N ARG A 93 -8.18 10.79 24.32
CA ARG A 93 -8.73 11.10 25.64
C ARG A 93 -7.84 12.11 26.35
N ASP A 94 -8.47 13.09 26.98
CA ASP A 94 -7.81 13.97 27.92
C ASP A 94 -7.25 13.16 29.11
N PRO A 95 -6.01 13.38 29.59
CA PRO A 95 -5.50 12.85 30.85
C PRO A 95 -6.43 13.10 32.03
N ASP A 96 -7.19 14.21 32.05
CA ASP A 96 -8.15 14.51 33.10
C ASP A 96 -9.44 13.68 32.97
N GLY A 97 -9.54 12.85 31.93
CA GLY A 97 -10.52 11.77 31.81
C GLY A 97 -11.93 12.21 31.37
N GLY A 98 -12.22 13.51 31.34
CA GLY A 98 -13.57 14.06 31.18
C GLY A 98 -14.07 14.27 29.74
N LYS A 99 -13.19 14.45 28.75
CA LYS A 99 -13.59 14.77 27.36
C LYS A 99 -12.76 14.03 26.32
N TYR A 100 -13.41 13.65 25.21
CA TYR A 100 -12.70 13.20 24.01
C TYR A 100 -12.17 14.38 23.22
N MET A 101 -10.95 14.24 22.73
CA MET A 101 -10.29 15.21 21.89
C MET A 101 -10.78 15.06 20.46
N GLU A 102 -11.17 16.19 19.86
CA GLU A 102 -11.55 16.28 18.45
C GLU A 102 -10.51 17.11 17.70
N TYR A 103 -10.12 16.63 16.53
CA TYR A 103 -9.17 17.26 15.63
C TYR A 103 -9.90 17.62 14.33
N PRO A 104 -10.70 18.69 14.32
CA PRO A 104 -11.67 18.97 13.26
C PRO A 104 -11.04 19.15 11.88
N TYR A 105 -9.78 19.60 11.80
CA TYR A 105 -9.09 19.88 10.54
C TYR A 105 -8.08 18.81 10.13
N VAL A 106 -7.87 17.74 10.93
CA VAL A 106 -6.92 16.68 10.59
C VAL A 106 -7.44 15.89 9.41
N ARG A 107 -6.74 16.03 8.28
CA ARG A 107 -7.01 15.33 7.01
C ARG A 107 -6.09 14.15 6.80
N SER A 108 -4.91 14.14 7.41
CA SER A 108 -3.93 13.04 7.28
C SER A 108 -3.46 12.54 8.63
N LEU A 109 -3.57 11.23 8.83
CA LEU A 109 -3.12 10.54 10.04
C LEU A 109 -2.24 9.37 9.64
N THR A 110 -0.97 9.42 10.04
CA THR A 110 -0.02 8.34 9.86
C THR A 110 0.45 7.84 11.23
N MET A 111 0.36 6.53 11.44
CA MET A 111 0.88 5.88 12.64
C MET A 111 1.75 4.68 12.27
N GLN A 112 2.94 4.64 12.85
CA GLN A 112 3.83 3.49 12.85
C GLN A 112 4.23 3.24 14.29
N LEU A 113 3.55 2.32 14.95
CA LEU A 113 3.76 2.02 16.36
C LEU A 113 4.52 0.70 16.50
N GLY A 114 5.25 0.53 17.61
CA GLY A 114 5.81 -0.75 18.00
C GLY A 114 4.72 -1.81 18.11
N SER A 115 5.09 -3.08 17.97
CA SER A 115 4.12 -4.17 18.07
C SER A 115 3.44 -4.15 19.44
N VAL A 116 2.12 -3.99 19.47
CA VAL A 116 1.34 -4.15 20.69
C VAL A 116 1.40 -5.62 21.08
N SER A 117 1.84 -5.91 22.31
CA SER A 117 1.78 -7.28 22.83
C SER A 117 0.37 -7.82 22.66
N VAL A 118 0.27 -9.05 22.15
CA VAL A 118 -1.01 -9.72 21.83
C VAL A 118 -1.93 -9.83 23.06
N ALA A 119 -1.35 -9.75 24.27
CA ALA A 119 -2.05 -9.87 25.55
C ALA A 119 -2.63 -8.55 26.09
N SER A 120 -2.17 -7.39 25.63
CA SER A 120 -2.63 -6.12 26.19
C SER A 120 -4.00 -5.73 25.62
N PRO A 121 -4.99 -5.40 26.48
CA PRO A 121 -6.30 -4.94 26.01
C PRO A 121 -6.13 -3.61 25.27
N ARG A 122 -6.75 -3.51 24.09
CA ARG A 122 -6.74 -2.28 23.32
C ARG A 122 -7.80 -1.31 23.86
N PRO A 123 -7.49 -0.01 23.99
CA PRO A 123 -8.45 0.96 24.48
C PRO A 123 -9.64 1.10 23.52
N THR A 124 -10.81 1.40 24.07
CA THR A 124 -12.05 1.65 23.32
C THR A 124 -12.58 3.03 23.69
N PHE A 125 -13.21 3.71 22.73
CA PHE A 125 -13.69 5.09 22.87
C PHE A 125 -15.09 5.20 22.28
N LYS A 126 -16.08 4.56 22.92
CA LYS A 126 -17.47 4.54 22.42
C LYS A 126 -17.99 5.97 22.21
N GLY A 127 -18.56 6.21 21.04
CA GLY A 127 -19.14 7.51 20.66
C GLY A 127 -18.13 8.59 20.26
N ALA A 128 -16.83 8.40 20.47
CA ALA A 128 -15.81 9.38 20.08
C ALA A 128 -15.66 9.47 18.56
N VAL A 129 -15.49 10.70 18.07
CA VAL A 129 -15.22 11.02 16.65
C VAL A 129 -13.99 11.94 16.59
N PRO A 130 -12.78 11.42 16.89
CA PRO A 130 -11.60 12.27 17.04
C PRO A 130 -11.15 12.92 15.73
N PHE A 131 -11.41 12.31 14.57
CA PHE A 131 -10.94 12.79 13.27
C PHE A 131 -12.08 12.88 12.25
N PRO A 132 -13.04 13.80 12.42
CA PRO A 132 -14.21 13.91 11.54
C PRO A 132 -13.83 14.34 10.11
N GLY A 133 -12.69 15.02 9.94
CA GLY A 133 -12.18 15.51 8.65
C GLY A 133 -11.17 14.57 7.96
N LEU A 134 -10.98 13.35 8.44
CA LEU A 134 -9.90 12.47 7.99
C LEU A 134 -10.10 11.99 6.54
N ARG A 135 -9.11 12.22 5.69
CA ARG A 135 -9.12 11.78 4.28
C ARG A 135 -8.06 10.72 3.98
N CYS A 136 -6.95 10.76 4.70
CA CYS A 136 -5.83 9.84 4.52
C CYS A 136 -5.47 9.19 5.84
N LEU A 137 -5.61 7.87 5.91
CA LEU A 137 -5.23 7.06 7.06
C LEU A 137 -4.14 6.06 6.66
N VAL A 138 -2.98 6.14 7.32
CA VAL A 138 -1.87 5.22 7.14
C VAL A 138 -1.53 4.55 8.46
N LEU A 139 -1.77 3.25 8.55
CA LEU A 139 -1.35 2.42 9.67
C LEU A 139 -0.30 1.42 9.21
N ASN A 140 0.97 1.72 9.53
CA ASN A 140 2.12 0.86 9.24
C ASN A 140 2.39 -0.18 10.35
N SER A 141 1.45 -0.31 11.29
CA SER A 141 1.46 -1.23 12.41
C SER A 141 0.05 -1.80 12.60
N ASP A 142 -0.10 -2.72 13.56
CA ASP A 142 -1.42 -3.20 13.97
C ASP A 142 -2.33 -2.03 14.38
N TYR A 143 -3.62 -2.14 14.04
CA TYR A 143 -4.65 -1.19 14.44
C TYR A 143 -4.66 -1.03 15.98
N PRO A 144 -4.46 0.17 16.54
CA PRO A 144 -4.13 0.29 17.96
C PRO A 144 -5.34 0.31 18.91
N PHE A 145 -6.57 0.32 18.39
CA PHE A 145 -7.80 0.44 19.19
C PHE A 145 -8.60 -0.87 19.22
N GLY A 146 -9.45 -1.00 20.23
CA GLY A 146 -10.40 -2.11 20.38
C GLY A 146 -11.76 -1.83 19.75
N ASP A 147 -11.93 -0.65 19.15
CA ASP A 147 -13.13 -0.18 18.45
C ASP A 147 -12.78 0.62 17.20
N ASP A 148 -13.77 0.96 16.38
CA ASP A 148 -13.61 1.55 15.03
C ASP A 148 -13.41 3.07 15.05
N VAL A 149 -12.92 3.60 16.17
CA VAL A 149 -12.84 5.03 16.47
C VAL A 149 -12.15 5.87 15.37
N LEU A 150 -11.18 5.31 14.64
CA LEU A 150 -10.48 6.02 13.56
C LEU A 150 -11.31 6.20 12.29
N PHE A 151 -12.40 5.45 12.12
CA PHE A 151 -13.24 5.46 10.92
C PHE A 151 -14.57 6.20 11.13
N ARG A 152 -14.90 6.54 12.37
CA ARG A 152 -16.16 7.23 12.70
C ARG A 152 -16.12 8.65 12.17
N GLY A 153 -17.24 9.08 11.57
CA GLY A 153 -17.42 10.43 11.04
C GLY A 153 -16.71 10.72 9.71
N ASN A 154 -15.81 9.84 9.23
CA ASN A 154 -15.02 10.10 8.02
C ASN A 154 -15.30 9.15 6.84
N ALA A 155 -16.24 8.22 6.97
CA ALA A 155 -16.53 7.20 5.95
C ALA A 155 -16.78 7.79 4.54
N THR A 156 -17.53 8.89 4.44
CA THR A 156 -17.89 9.52 3.14
C THR A 156 -16.79 10.40 2.53
N ILE A 157 -15.71 10.66 3.28
CA ILE A 157 -14.62 11.56 2.87
C ILE A 157 -13.25 10.89 2.82
N LEU A 158 -13.13 9.67 3.36
CA LEU A 158 -11.88 8.92 3.32
C LEU A 158 -11.52 8.58 1.86
N GLU A 159 -10.32 8.98 1.46
CA GLU A 159 -9.80 8.92 0.10
C GLU A 159 -8.66 7.90 -0.03
N TYR A 160 -7.83 7.80 1.01
CA TYR A 160 -6.64 6.95 1.06
C TYR A 160 -6.63 6.13 2.35
N LEU A 161 -6.46 4.82 2.21
CA LEU A 161 -6.36 3.90 3.33
C LEU A 161 -5.18 2.94 3.16
N ARG A 162 -4.28 2.92 4.14
CA ARG A 162 -3.29 1.87 4.31
C ARG A 162 -3.47 1.19 5.67
N LEU A 163 -3.68 -0.13 5.65
CA LEU A 163 -3.89 -0.93 6.85
C LEU A 163 -2.99 -2.16 6.88
N CYS A 164 -2.43 -2.43 8.05
CA CYS A 164 -1.89 -3.73 8.37
C CYS A 164 -3.02 -4.62 8.91
N LEU A 165 -3.39 -5.68 8.17
CA LEU A 165 -4.44 -6.62 8.58
C LEU A 165 -3.85 -7.83 9.29
N THR A 166 -4.55 -8.22 10.35
CA THR A 166 -4.41 -9.49 11.07
C THR A 166 -5.80 -10.10 11.23
N ALA A 167 -5.88 -11.41 11.47
CA ALA A 167 -7.18 -12.07 11.67
C ALA A 167 -7.99 -11.41 12.81
N LYS A 168 -7.33 -10.99 13.89
CA LYS A 168 -7.97 -10.27 15.00
C LYS A 168 -8.58 -8.94 14.55
N ILE A 169 -7.82 -8.15 13.79
CA ILE A 169 -8.28 -6.86 13.25
C ILE A 169 -9.47 -7.07 12.31
N VAL A 170 -9.43 -8.11 11.47
CA VAL A 170 -10.51 -8.44 10.53
C VAL A 170 -11.79 -8.81 11.27
N THR A 171 -11.74 -9.75 12.21
CA THR A 171 -12.90 -10.13 13.04
C THR A 171 -13.49 -8.92 13.74
N PHE A 172 -12.62 -8.09 14.30
CA PHE A 172 -13.00 -6.88 14.99
C PHE A 172 -13.70 -5.85 14.07
N LEU A 173 -13.07 -5.45 12.96
CA LEU A 173 -13.65 -4.46 12.03
C LEU A 173 -14.92 -4.97 11.35
N THR A 174 -15.01 -6.28 11.12
CA THR A 174 -16.23 -6.93 10.63
C THR A 174 -17.36 -6.80 11.64
N LYS A 175 -17.08 -7.07 12.93
CA LYS A 175 -18.07 -6.90 14.01
C LYS A 175 -18.57 -5.45 14.13
N CYS A 176 -17.71 -4.48 13.86
CA CYS A 176 -18.06 -3.06 13.86
C CYS A 176 -18.77 -2.59 12.57
N ASN A 177 -18.95 -3.46 11.56
CA ASN A 177 -19.49 -3.09 10.25
C ASN A 177 -18.77 -1.87 9.63
N THR A 178 -17.47 -1.72 9.89
CA THR A 178 -16.72 -0.52 9.47
C THR A 178 -16.72 -0.37 7.94
N PHE A 179 -16.51 -1.46 7.21
CA PHE A 179 -16.39 -1.46 5.74
C PHE A 179 -17.55 -2.17 5.06
N MET A 180 -18.79 -1.76 5.37
CA MET A 180 -19.95 -2.18 4.57
C MET A 180 -19.76 -1.78 3.10
N PRO A 181 -20.32 -2.54 2.14
CA PRO A 181 -20.38 -2.11 0.75
C PRO A 181 -20.93 -0.68 0.67
N THR A 182 -20.35 0.15 -0.19
CA THR A 182 -20.72 1.56 -0.43
C THR A 182 -20.53 2.56 0.72
N SER A 183 -20.10 2.14 1.92
CA SER A 183 -19.91 3.08 3.04
C SER A 183 -18.78 4.09 2.83
N HIS A 184 -17.83 3.78 1.94
CA HIS A 184 -16.66 4.61 1.63
C HIS A 184 -16.61 4.97 0.13
N PRO A 185 -17.52 5.83 -0.37
CA PRO A 185 -17.64 6.13 -1.80
C PRO A 185 -16.45 6.89 -2.40
N LYS A 186 -15.68 7.63 -1.58
CA LYS A 186 -14.50 8.39 -2.03
C LYS A 186 -13.19 7.64 -1.89
N LEU A 187 -13.21 6.43 -1.30
CA LEU A 187 -12.00 5.66 -1.05
C LEU A 187 -11.50 5.06 -2.37
N TYR A 188 -10.55 5.74 -3.00
CA TYR A 188 -10.01 5.35 -4.31
C TYR A 188 -8.69 4.58 -4.19
N TYR A 189 -7.95 4.74 -3.08
CA TYR A 189 -6.69 4.05 -2.83
C TYR A 189 -6.79 3.18 -1.58
N VAL A 190 -6.55 1.87 -1.74
CA VAL A 190 -6.53 0.90 -0.63
C VAL A 190 -5.23 0.09 -0.69
N ASN A 191 -4.42 0.20 0.37
CA ASN A 191 -3.19 -0.56 0.54
C ASN A 191 -3.31 -1.48 1.75
N ILE A 192 -3.44 -2.77 1.48
CA ILE A 192 -3.54 -3.82 2.49
C ILE A 192 -2.18 -4.48 2.63
N HIS A 193 -1.61 -4.38 3.83
CA HIS A 193 -0.43 -5.10 4.24
C HIS A 193 -0.84 -6.27 5.14
N LEU A 194 -0.46 -7.48 4.78
CA LEU A 194 -0.79 -8.67 5.55
C LEU A 194 0.39 -9.01 6.49
N SER A 195 0.19 -8.92 7.80
CA SER A 195 1.28 -9.07 8.78
C SER A 195 1.77 -10.51 8.88
N HIS A 196 3.06 -10.72 8.64
CA HIS A 196 3.68 -12.04 8.62
C HIS A 196 3.74 -12.73 9.99
N SER A 197 3.80 -11.98 11.09
CA SER A 197 3.90 -12.55 12.45
C SER A 197 2.69 -13.41 12.86
N TYR A 198 1.57 -13.33 12.13
CA TYR A 198 0.33 -14.02 12.47
C TYR A 198 -0.12 -15.06 11.44
N LEU A 199 0.59 -15.18 10.31
CA LEU A 199 0.13 -15.93 9.14
C LEU A 199 0.99 -17.15 8.79
N ARG A 200 2.11 -17.37 9.49
CA ARG A 200 3.03 -18.48 9.17
C ARG A 200 2.36 -19.86 9.16
N ASP A 201 1.34 -20.07 9.99
CA ASP A 201 0.75 -21.40 10.18
C ASP A 201 -0.75 -21.50 9.88
N ASP A 202 -1.38 -20.45 9.34
CA ASP A 202 -2.84 -20.43 9.19
C ASP A 202 -3.32 -19.78 7.87
N LEU A 203 -3.36 -20.63 6.83
CA LEU A 203 -3.87 -20.28 5.51
C LEU A 203 -5.34 -19.77 5.56
N VAL A 204 -6.14 -20.26 6.52
CA VAL A 204 -7.54 -19.87 6.68
C VAL A 204 -7.62 -18.42 7.17
N LYS A 205 -6.79 -18.05 8.15
CA LYS A 205 -6.66 -16.67 8.63
C LYS A 205 -6.15 -15.73 7.53
N ALA A 206 -5.13 -16.13 6.79
CA ALA A 206 -4.60 -15.35 5.68
C ALA A 206 -5.66 -15.11 4.60
N THR A 207 -6.40 -16.16 4.25
CA THR A 207 -7.52 -16.10 3.32
C THR A 207 -8.58 -15.13 3.82
N SER A 208 -9.00 -15.22 5.08
CA SER A 208 -9.98 -14.30 5.68
C SER A 208 -9.53 -12.84 5.60
N CYS A 209 -8.26 -12.55 5.90
CA CYS A 209 -7.70 -11.21 5.76
C CYS A 209 -7.72 -10.71 4.33
N MET A 210 -7.42 -11.59 3.36
CA MET A 210 -7.48 -11.25 1.95
C MET A 210 -8.93 -10.98 1.50
N ARG A 211 -9.89 -11.84 1.87
CA ARG A 211 -11.31 -11.62 1.52
C ARG A 211 -11.83 -10.29 2.06
N PHE A 212 -11.51 -10.02 3.33
CA PHE A 212 -11.85 -8.75 3.96
C PHE A 212 -11.19 -7.56 3.24
N GLY A 213 -9.88 -7.65 3.00
CA GLY A 213 -9.13 -6.64 2.26
C GLY A 213 -9.75 -6.34 0.90
N CYS A 214 -10.06 -7.36 0.09
CA CYS A 214 -10.78 -7.25 -1.18
C CYS A 214 -12.14 -6.56 -1.05
N GLY A 215 -12.86 -6.82 0.05
CA GLY A 215 -14.19 -6.25 0.31
C GLY A 215 -14.17 -4.77 0.68
N ILE A 216 -13.04 -4.24 1.17
CA ILE A 216 -12.90 -2.81 1.48
C ILE A 216 -13.02 -2.00 0.19
N ALA A 217 -14.02 -1.12 0.13
CA ALA A 217 -14.30 -0.22 -0.98
C ALA A 217 -14.18 -0.90 -2.36
N PRO A 218 -15.17 -1.69 -2.79
CA PRO A 218 -15.15 -2.35 -4.10
C PRO A 218 -15.11 -1.37 -5.28
N GLY A 219 -15.31 -0.07 -5.05
CA GLY A 219 -15.12 1.01 -6.03
C GLY A 219 -13.69 1.58 -6.12
N ALA A 220 -12.75 1.11 -5.30
CA ALA A 220 -11.39 1.65 -5.27
C ALA A 220 -10.61 1.37 -6.57
N SER A 221 -10.08 2.43 -7.19
CA SER A 221 -9.35 2.35 -8.46
C SER A 221 -7.91 1.87 -8.33
N VAL A 222 -7.26 2.18 -7.20
CA VAL A 222 -5.89 1.77 -6.91
C VAL A 222 -5.89 0.82 -5.72
N ARG A 223 -5.35 -0.37 -5.93
CA ARG A 223 -5.25 -1.38 -4.89
C ARG A 223 -3.82 -1.90 -4.78
N ARG A 224 -3.27 -1.82 -3.58
CA ARG A 224 -2.01 -2.46 -3.23
C ARG A 224 -2.27 -3.57 -2.22
N ILE A 225 -1.74 -4.75 -2.52
CA ILE A 225 -1.80 -5.92 -1.66
C ILE A 225 -0.35 -6.34 -1.46
N ALA A 226 0.21 -6.01 -0.31
CA ALA A 226 1.56 -6.40 0.03
C ALA A 226 1.53 -7.53 1.07
N GLY A 227 2.34 -8.56 0.83
CA GLY A 227 2.53 -9.69 1.73
C GLY A 227 3.95 -10.23 1.62
N HIS A 228 4.30 -11.16 2.52
CA HIS A 228 5.55 -11.94 2.43
C HIS A 228 5.38 -13.12 1.46
N GLU A 229 6.48 -13.76 1.06
CA GLU A 229 6.54 -14.89 0.11
C GLU A 229 5.54 -16.04 0.42
N LEU A 230 5.28 -16.33 1.70
CA LEU A 230 4.29 -17.35 2.11
C LEU A 230 2.85 -17.01 1.68
N MET A 231 2.61 -15.78 1.22
CA MET A 231 1.29 -15.29 0.82
C MET A 231 0.98 -15.52 -0.65
N ASP A 232 1.93 -15.95 -1.47
CA ASP A 232 1.70 -16.20 -2.90
C ASP A 232 0.49 -17.13 -3.09
N LYS A 233 0.48 -18.28 -2.41
CA LYS A 233 -0.65 -19.23 -2.46
C LYS A 233 -1.98 -18.59 -2.08
N VAL A 234 -2.00 -17.74 -1.05
CA VAL A 234 -3.22 -17.10 -0.55
C VAL A 234 -3.76 -16.10 -1.56
N ILE A 235 -2.88 -15.26 -2.11
CA ILE A 235 -3.24 -14.24 -3.10
C ILE A 235 -3.82 -14.94 -4.33
N TRP A 236 -3.15 -15.97 -4.85
CA TRP A 236 -3.56 -16.69 -6.05
C TRP A 236 -4.86 -17.48 -5.86
N GLN A 237 -5.05 -18.16 -4.71
CA GLN A 237 -6.30 -18.85 -4.40
C GLN A 237 -7.50 -17.90 -4.27
N ASN A 238 -7.27 -16.63 -3.95
CA ASN A 238 -8.33 -15.64 -3.73
C ASN A 238 -8.42 -14.61 -4.85
N ILE A 239 -7.75 -14.83 -5.98
CA ILE A 239 -7.66 -13.85 -7.06
C ILE A 239 -9.00 -13.51 -7.70
N SER A 240 -9.88 -14.50 -7.77
CA SER A 240 -11.25 -14.34 -8.25
C SER A 240 -12.05 -13.34 -7.42
N LEU A 241 -11.68 -13.14 -6.15
CA LEU A 241 -12.29 -12.12 -5.30
C LEU A 241 -11.91 -10.70 -5.72
N LEU A 242 -10.69 -10.51 -6.25
CA LEU A 242 -10.30 -9.23 -6.83
C LEU A 242 -11.12 -8.94 -8.09
N GLY A 243 -11.42 -9.97 -8.89
CA GLY A 243 -12.26 -9.84 -10.08
C GLY A 243 -13.67 -9.31 -9.83
N LYS A 244 -14.18 -9.48 -8.60
CA LYS A 244 -15.48 -8.89 -8.19
C LYS A 244 -15.42 -7.37 -8.02
N SER A 245 -14.22 -6.81 -7.81
CA SER A 245 -13.98 -5.37 -7.71
C SER A 245 -13.79 -4.81 -9.12
N GLY A 246 -14.89 -4.52 -9.83
CA GLY A 246 -14.89 -4.07 -11.23
C GLY A 246 -14.25 -2.69 -11.47
N SER A 247 -13.59 -2.09 -10.48
CA SER A 247 -13.03 -0.73 -10.49
C SER A 247 -11.50 -0.68 -10.53
N ILE A 248 -10.80 -1.79 -10.27
CA ILE A 248 -9.34 -1.81 -10.11
C ILE A 248 -8.66 -1.49 -11.45
N GLN A 249 -7.88 -0.41 -11.46
CA GLN A 249 -7.05 0.04 -12.58
C GLN A 249 -5.56 -0.22 -12.30
N TYR A 250 -5.12 -0.04 -11.05
CA TYR A 250 -3.74 -0.21 -10.64
C TYR A 250 -3.68 -1.27 -9.55
N LEU A 251 -2.96 -2.36 -9.80
CA LEU A 251 -2.77 -3.46 -8.85
C LEU A 251 -1.30 -3.63 -8.50
N LEU A 252 -0.96 -3.49 -7.22
CA LEU A 252 0.41 -3.66 -6.73
C LEU A 252 0.49 -4.88 -5.79
N ILE A 253 1.22 -5.90 -6.21
CA ILE A 253 1.50 -7.14 -5.48
C ILE A 253 3.04 -7.38 -5.44
N PRO A 254 3.81 -6.51 -4.78
CA PRO A 254 5.26 -6.60 -4.77
C PRO A 254 5.76 -7.87 -4.06
N ASN A 255 6.97 -8.31 -4.42
CA ASN A 255 7.66 -9.43 -3.75
C ASN A 255 6.92 -10.78 -3.79
N THR A 256 6.14 -11.01 -4.84
CA THR A 256 5.44 -12.29 -5.06
C THR A 256 6.01 -13.03 -6.26
N ASN A 257 6.18 -14.34 -6.16
CA ASN A 257 6.45 -15.16 -7.33
C ASN A 257 5.11 -15.42 -8.02
N ILE A 258 5.01 -14.92 -9.24
CA ILE A 258 3.79 -15.01 -10.04
C ILE A 258 4.09 -15.90 -11.25
N SER A 259 3.17 -16.76 -11.67
CA SER A 259 3.33 -17.43 -12.95
C SER A 259 2.80 -16.57 -14.09
N PHE A 260 3.22 -16.83 -15.33
CA PHE A 260 2.58 -16.19 -16.50
C PHE A 260 1.05 -16.44 -16.50
N TRP A 261 0.61 -17.64 -16.14
CA TRP A 261 -0.81 -18.02 -16.10
C TRP A 261 -1.60 -17.26 -15.03
N ASP A 262 -0.95 -16.94 -13.91
CA ASP A 262 -1.54 -16.10 -12.87
C ASP A 262 -1.74 -14.66 -13.37
N VAL A 263 -0.78 -14.11 -14.12
CA VAL A 263 -0.93 -12.80 -14.76
C VAL A 263 -2.10 -12.80 -15.76
N VAL A 264 -2.20 -13.83 -16.59
CA VAL A 264 -3.32 -13.99 -17.54
C VAL A 264 -4.66 -14.05 -16.80
N THR A 265 -4.72 -14.84 -15.72
CA THR A 265 -5.91 -14.98 -14.88
C THR A 265 -6.30 -13.65 -14.22
N LEU A 266 -5.31 -12.87 -13.77
CA LEU A 266 -5.50 -11.53 -13.21
C LEU A 266 -6.12 -10.58 -14.22
N ILE A 267 -5.48 -10.43 -15.38
CA ILE A 267 -5.91 -9.50 -16.41
C ILE A 267 -7.33 -9.86 -16.88
N ARG A 268 -7.63 -11.16 -17.03
CA ARG A 268 -8.98 -11.63 -17.38
C ARG A 268 -10.01 -11.35 -16.28
N SER A 269 -9.61 -11.41 -15.01
CA SER A 269 -10.52 -11.13 -13.89
C SER A 269 -10.73 -9.62 -13.69
N LEU A 270 -9.75 -8.80 -14.05
CA LEU A 270 -9.73 -7.36 -13.81
C LEU A 270 -9.78 -6.60 -15.14
N GLN A 271 -10.98 -6.50 -15.72
CA GLN A 271 -11.17 -5.93 -17.05
C GLN A 271 -10.75 -4.45 -17.18
N LEU A 272 -10.70 -3.73 -16.05
CA LEU A 272 -10.25 -2.33 -16.01
C LEU A 272 -8.77 -2.16 -15.68
N LEU A 273 -8.04 -3.24 -15.40
CA LEU A 273 -6.64 -3.20 -15.04
C LEU A 273 -5.81 -2.59 -16.17
N SER A 274 -5.15 -1.48 -15.88
CA SER A 274 -4.20 -0.81 -16.77
C SER A 274 -2.76 -1.13 -16.40
N ASP A 275 -2.48 -1.23 -15.10
CA ASP A 275 -1.13 -1.30 -14.56
C ASP A 275 -1.04 -2.39 -13.49
N LEU A 276 -0.11 -3.31 -13.70
CA LEU A 276 0.18 -4.40 -12.76
C LEU A 276 1.60 -4.24 -12.25
N HIS A 277 1.81 -4.31 -10.94
CA HIS A 277 3.13 -4.35 -10.33
C HIS A 277 3.29 -5.63 -9.53
N THR A 278 4.20 -6.50 -9.93
CA THR A 278 4.41 -7.81 -9.29
C THR A 278 5.89 -8.09 -9.03
N GLY A 279 6.16 -9.18 -8.33
CA GLY A 279 7.49 -9.79 -8.31
C GLY A 279 7.79 -10.56 -9.60
N HIS A 280 8.68 -11.55 -9.49
CA HIS A 280 9.25 -12.24 -10.64
C HIS A 280 8.23 -13.17 -11.31
N PRO A 281 8.04 -13.06 -12.64
CA PRO A 281 7.28 -14.05 -13.37
C PRO A 281 8.11 -15.31 -13.60
N THR A 282 7.66 -16.41 -13.00
CA THR A 282 8.14 -17.75 -13.35
C THR A 282 7.28 -18.31 -14.48
N ILE A 283 7.91 -18.81 -15.53
CA ILE A 283 7.19 -19.71 -16.44
C ILE A 283 7.31 -21.08 -15.82
N VAL A 284 6.32 -21.43 -15.00
CA VAL A 284 6.03 -22.83 -14.73
C VAL A 284 5.62 -23.40 -16.08
N VAL A 285 6.35 -24.43 -16.54
CA VAL A 285 6.18 -25.16 -17.81
C VAL A 285 4.75 -25.05 -18.34
N GLY A 286 4.60 -24.70 -19.61
CA GLY A 286 3.30 -24.42 -20.25
C GLY A 286 2.24 -25.50 -19.98
N PRO A 287 0.96 -25.26 -20.34
CA PRO A 287 -0.12 -26.18 -20.04
C PRO A 287 0.30 -27.57 -20.51
N GLN A 288 0.06 -28.59 -19.68
CA GLN A 288 0.57 -29.94 -19.90
C GLN A 288 0.36 -30.35 -21.37
N GLY A 289 1.46 -30.66 -22.07
CA GLY A 289 1.44 -31.09 -23.47
C GLY A 289 1.73 -30.02 -24.53
N VAL A 290 1.85 -28.73 -24.18
CA VAL A 290 2.25 -27.68 -25.14
C VAL A 290 3.77 -27.63 -25.25
N LYS A 291 4.31 -28.02 -26.40
CA LYS A 291 5.73 -27.82 -26.73
C LYS A 291 6.07 -26.33 -26.72
N ALA A 292 7.26 -25.97 -26.24
CA ALA A 292 7.71 -24.57 -26.15
C ALA A 292 7.57 -23.83 -27.50
N GLU A 293 7.87 -24.51 -28.60
CA GLU A 293 7.76 -24.00 -29.98
C GLU A 293 6.36 -23.54 -30.37
N ARG A 294 5.32 -24.15 -29.80
CA ARG A 294 3.92 -23.84 -30.10
C ARG A 294 3.27 -22.93 -29.06
N LEU A 295 4.03 -22.50 -28.05
CA LEU A 295 3.49 -21.72 -26.94
C LEU A 295 2.92 -20.36 -27.41
N PRO A 296 3.58 -19.59 -28.29
CA PRO A 296 3.04 -18.32 -28.77
C PRO A 296 1.72 -18.48 -29.54
N ASP A 297 1.64 -19.46 -30.44
CA ASP A 297 0.42 -19.77 -31.19
C ASP A 297 -0.72 -20.19 -30.28
N TYR A 298 -0.44 -21.09 -29.34
CA TYR A 298 -1.41 -21.55 -28.36
C TYR A 298 -1.95 -20.39 -27.52
N VAL A 299 -1.06 -19.54 -26.98
CA VAL A 299 -1.43 -18.41 -26.12
C VAL A 299 -2.27 -17.39 -26.92
N ARG A 300 -1.85 -17.07 -28.14
CA ARG A 300 -2.60 -16.16 -29.02
C ARG A 300 -3.98 -16.71 -29.35
N ALA A 301 -4.08 -17.97 -29.79
CA ALA A 301 -5.35 -18.59 -30.16
C ALA A 301 -6.32 -18.73 -28.97
N THR A 302 -5.79 -18.97 -27.77
CA THR A 302 -6.61 -19.23 -26.57
C THR A 302 -7.07 -17.94 -25.88
N TYR A 303 -6.23 -16.90 -25.84
CA TYR A 303 -6.47 -15.73 -24.99
C TYR A 303 -6.60 -14.41 -25.75
N ALA A 304 -6.19 -14.29 -27.01
CA ALA A 304 -6.31 -13.03 -27.73
C ALA A 304 -7.74 -12.79 -28.26
N PRO A 305 -8.26 -11.54 -28.21
CA PRO A 305 -7.73 -10.38 -27.49
C PRO A 305 -8.18 -10.37 -26.01
N MET A 306 -7.25 -10.10 -25.10
CA MET A 306 -7.49 -9.95 -23.66
C MET A 306 -7.09 -8.56 -23.19
N GLY A 307 -7.63 -8.11 -22.04
CA GLY A 307 -7.03 -7.00 -21.30
C GLY A 307 -6.96 -5.71 -22.11
N LYS A 308 -8.06 -5.29 -22.74
CA LYS A 308 -8.08 -4.10 -23.62
C LYS A 308 -7.59 -2.83 -22.93
N ARG A 309 -7.59 -2.75 -21.60
CA ARG A 309 -7.06 -1.59 -20.87
C ARG A 309 -5.65 -1.78 -20.34
N PHE A 310 -5.11 -2.99 -20.37
CA PHE A 310 -3.81 -3.34 -19.81
C PHE A 310 -2.69 -2.75 -20.65
N ARG A 311 -1.86 -1.91 -20.05
CA ARG A 311 -0.81 -1.13 -20.72
C ARG A 311 0.58 -1.44 -20.20
N CYS A 312 0.71 -1.58 -18.88
CA CYS A 312 2.00 -1.60 -18.21
C CYS A 312 2.13 -2.76 -17.23
N TRP A 313 3.29 -3.40 -17.26
CA TRP A 313 3.71 -4.37 -16.25
C TRP A 313 5.00 -3.91 -15.58
N HIS A 314 4.92 -3.61 -14.28
CA HIS A 314 6.06 -3.32 -13.43
C HIS A 314 6.59 -4.62 -12.81
N ILE A 315 7.86 -4.93 -13.07
CA ILE A 315 8.54 -6.12 -12.53
C ILE A 315 9.59 -5.67 -11.52
N SER A 316 9.39 -6.02 -10.24
CA SER A 316 10.18 -5.47 -9.11
C SER A 316 11.54 -6.13 -8.84
N ASN A 317 11.85 -7.25 -9.50
CA ASN A 317 13.00 -8.09 -9.13
C ASN A 317 14.38 -7.57 -9.60
N ARG A 318 15.45 -8.08 -8.96
CA ARG A 318 16.88 -7.86 -9.25
C ARG A 318 17.43 -8.79 -10.33
N GLU A 319 16.80 -9.95 -10.54
CA GLU A 319 17.23 -10.95 -11.51
C GLU A 319 16.24 -11.06 -12.68
N TYR A 320 16.74 -10.80 -13.88
CA TYR A 320 15.97 -10.83 -15.11
C TYR A 320 16.31 -12.11 -15.82
N THR A 321 15.30 -12.94 -16.03
CA THR A 321 15.49 -14.24 -16.66
C THR A 321 14.90 -14.22 -18.05
N LYS A 322 15.37 -15.16 -18.89
CA LYS A 322 14.73 -15.54 -20.15
C LYS A 322 13.19 -15.61 -20.01
N TRP A 323 12.71 -16.17 -18.90
CA TRP A 323 11.28 -16.34 -18.60
C TRP A 323 10.48 -15.04 -18.46
N SER A 324 11.06 -13.99 -17.88
CA SER A 324 10.39 -12.69 -17.81
C SER A 324 10.23 -12.06 -19.19
N ALA A 325 11.26 -12.17 -20.05
CA ALA A 325 11.18 -11.71 -21.43
C ALA A 325 10.13 -12.48 -22.23
N THR A 326 10.14 -13.82 -22.15
CA THR A 326 9.12 -14.67 -22.79
C THR A 326 7.71 -14.30 -22.32
N SER A 327 7.50 -14.09 -21.01
CA SER A 327 6.18 -13.72 -20.46
C SER A 327 5.68 -12.38 -21.02
N VAL A 328 6.58 -11.39 -21.13
CA VAL A 328 6.26 -10.07 -21.70
C VAL A 328 5.86 -10.18 -23.17
N LEU A 329 6.59 -10.97 -23.97
CA LEU A 329 6.26 -11.20 -25.37
C LEU A 329 4.90 -11.89 -25.53
N LEU A 330 4.63 -12.92 -24.72
CA LEU A 330 3.34 -13.60 -24.70
C LEU A 330 2.19 -12.67 -24.29
N LEU A 331 2.41 -11.78 -23.31
CA LEU A 331 1.41 -10.77 -22.93
C LEU A 331 1.15 -9.78 -24.06
N ALA A 332 2.20 -9.32 -24.75
CA ALA A 332 2.05 -8.41 -25.88
C ALA A 332 1.21 -9.03 -27.02
N LEU A 333 1.33 -10.35 -27.25
CA LEU A 333 0.50 -11.05 -28.24
C LEU A 333 -1.00 -11.04 -27.93
N ILE A 334 -1.37 -11.08 -26.65
CA ILE A 334 -2.76 -11.23 -26.21
C ILE A 334 -3.39 -9.92 -25.76
N CYS A 335 -2.59 -8.95 -25.32
CA CYS A 335 -3.05 -7.65 -24.82
C CYS A 335 -2.71 -6.54 -25.83
N PRO A 336 -3.67 -6.05 -26.65
CA PRO A 336 -3.39 -5.15 -27.76
C PRO A 336 -2.84 -3.77 -27.35
N ASN A 337 -3.14 -3.33 -26.12
CA ASN A 337 -2.68 -2.04 -25.59
C ASN A 337 -1.46 -2.16 -24.67
N PHE A 338 -0.95 -3.37 -24.47
CA PHE A 338 0.26 -3.60 -23.68
C PHE A 338 1.46 -3.03 -24.45
N SER A 339 2.13 -2.04 -23.88
CA SER A 339 3.12 -1.23 -24.59
C SER A 339 4.40 -1.01 -23.81
N HIS A 340 4.40 -1.26 -22.51
CA HIS A 340 5.54 -0.95 -21.66
C HIS A 340 5.78 -1.98 -20.56
N VAL A 341 7.05 -2.25 -20.29
CA VAL A 341 7.52 -2.96 -19.10
C VAL A 341 8.35 -2.00 -18.27
N ALA A 342 7.87 -1.69 -17.08
CA ALA A 342 8.58 -0.85 -16.15
C ALA A 342 9.50 -1.71 -15.27
N MET A 343 10.78 -1.33 -15.25
CA MET A 343 11.83 -1.99 -14.45
C MET A 343 12.89 -0.98 -14.04
N LYS A 344 13.72 -1.34 -13.06
CA LYS A 344 14.82 -0.47 -12.60
C LYS A 344 15.84 -0.25 -13.74
N SER A 345 16.38 0.97 -13.82
CA SER A 345 17.27 1.41 -14.90
C SER A 345 18.48 0.50 -15.11
N ALA A 346 19.08 0.01 -14.01
CA ALA A 346 20.25 -0.87 -14.02
C ALA A 346 20.07 -2.14 -14.84
N HIS A 347 18.84 -2.56 -15.11
CA HIS A 347 18.54 -3.83 -15.75
C HIS A 347 17.88 -3.73 -17.12
N ARG A 348 17.50 -2.52 -17.54
CA ARG A 348 16.79 -2.29 -18.79
C ARG A 348 17.57 -2.78 -20.01
N LYS A 349 18.89 -2.58 -20.03
CA LYS A 349 19.75 -2.99 -21.16
C LYS A 349 19.75 -4.51 -21.31
N ALA A 350 20.14 -5.24 -20.26
CA ALA A 350 20.17 -6.70 -20.26
C ALA A 350 18.80 -7.31 -20.60
N PHE A 351 17.71 -6.76 -20.05
CA PHE A 351 16.36 -7.21 -20.39
C PHE A 351 16.02 -6.99 -21.88
N THR A 352 16.41 -5.85 -22.45
CA THR A 352 16.19 -5.55 -23.88
C THR A 352 16.96 -6.51 -24.78
N GLU A 353 18.20 -6.85 -24.42
CA GLU A 353 19.02 -7.82 -25.15
C GLU A 353 18.39 -9.22 -25.13
N VAL A 354 17.89 -9.67 -23.96
CA VAL A 354 17.17 -10.96 -23.84
C VAL A 354 15.87 -10.95 -24.64
N MET A 355 15.13 -9.84 -24.65
CA MET A 355 13.91 -9.68 -25.46
C MET A 355 14.19 -9.80 -26.96
N GLU A 356 15.23 -9.12 -27.47
CA GLU A 356 15.61 -9.22 -28.88
C GLU A 356 16.10 -10.61 -29.25
N TRP A 357 16.87 -11.26 -28.36
CA TRP A 357 17.27 -12.65 -28.55
C TRP A 357 16.05 -13.59 -28.61
N GLN A 358 15.06 -13.42 -27.71
CA GLN A 358 13.80 -14.19 -27.75
C GLN A 358 12.97 -13.96 -29.02
N LEU A 359 12.92 -12.72 -29.51
CA LEU A 359 12.24 -12.37 -30.76
C LEU A 359 12.90 -12.97 -32.00
N ALA A 360 14.20 -13.30 -31.93
CA ALA A 360 14.94 -13.95 -33.00
C ALA A 360 14.84 -15.48 -32.96
N MET A 361 14.28 -16.06 -31.89
CA MET A 361 14.06 -17.51 -31.85
C MET A 361 12.84 -17.91 -32.68
N LEU A 362 12.87 -19.14 -33.22
CA LEU A 362 11.83 -19.69 -34.11
C LEU A 362 10.42 -19.58 -33.52
N GLU A 363 10.28 -19.64 -32.19
CA GLU A 363 8.97 -19.61 -31.53
C GLU A 363 8.24 -18.26 -31.72
N PHE A 364 8.97 -17.15 -31.81
CA PHE A 364 8.39 -15.80 -31.93
C PHE A 364 8.58 -15.15 -33.30
N GLU A 365 9.31 -15.79 -34.22
CA GLU A 365 9.69 -15.20 -35.51
C GLU A 365 8.48 -14.68 -36.29
N ALA A 366 7.40 -15.45 -36.36
CA ALA A 366 6.15 -15.09 -37.03
C ALA A 366 5.49 -13.81 -36.46
N TYR A 367 5.80 -13.46 -35.20
CA TYR A 367 5.21 -12.33 -34.48
C TYR A 367 6.17 -11.15 -34.30
N ALA A 368 7.45 -11.31 -34.64
CA ALA A 368 8.49 -10.40 -34.21
C ALA A 368 8.28 -8.96 -34.70
N ARG A 369 7.81 -8.77 -35.94
CA ARG A 369 7.51 -7.44 -36.49
C ARG A 369 6.44 -6.71 -35.68
N HIS A 370 5.35 -7.41 -35.34
CA HIS A 370 4.24 -6.84 -34.58
C HIS A 370 4.67 -6.49 -33.15
N LEU A 371 5.35 -7.42 -32.49
CA LEU A 371 5.82 -7.26 -31.11
C LEU A 371 6.83 -6.10 -30.98
N ARG A 372 7.76 -5.96 -31.95
CA ARG A 372 8.68 -4.82 -31.98
C ARG A 372 7.95 -3.49 -32.13
N TYR A 373 6.98 -3.41 -33.03
CA TYR A 373 6.19 -2.20 -33.22
C TYR A 373 5.43 -1.82 -31.93
N GLN A 374 4.81 -2.80 -31.29
CA GLN A 374 4.00 -2.60 -30.08
C GLN A 374 4.85 -2.17 -28.87
N LEU A 375 5.98 -2.85 -28.62
CA LEU A 375 6.81 -2.64 -27.44
C LEU A 375 7.83 -1.50 -27.62
N TYR A 376 8.37 -1.29 -28.82
CA TYR A 376 9.40 -0.27 -29.07
C TYR A 376 8.86 0.96 -29.82
N GLY A 377 7.88 0.79 -30.71
CA GLY A 377 7.35 1.88 -31.53
C GLY A 377 6.71 3.00 -30.70
N ASN A 378 6.13 2.67 -29.54
CA ASN A 378 5.48 3.64 -28.65
C ASN A 378 6.45 4.40 -27.73
N THR A 379 7.68 3.93 -27.53
CA THR A 379 8.64 4.57 -26.61
C THR A 379 9.10 5.95 -27.08
N LYS A 380 9.02 6.25 -28.38
CA LYS A 380 9.34 7.59 -28.92
C LYS A 380 8.30 8.67 -28.58
N ARG A 381 7.12 8.32 -28.05
CA ARG A 381 6.03 9.26 -27.71
C ARG A 381 5.98 9.66 -26.23
N ILE A 382 6.80 9.06 -25.35
CA ILE A 382 6.73 9.26 -23.89
C ILE A 382 8.02 9.91 -23.37
N LYS A 383 8.54 10.91 -24.10
CA LYS A 383 9.58 11.82 -23.59
C LYS A 383 8.94 13.11 -23.09
#